data_AF-A0A1I7VXQ1-F1
#
_entry.id   AF-A0A1I7VXQ1-F1
#
_cell.length_a   1.000
_cell.length_b   1.000
_cell.length_c   1.000
_cell.angle_alpha   90.00
_cell.angle_beta   90.00
_cell.angle_gamma   90.00
#
_symmetry.space_group_name_H-M   'P 1'
#
loop_
_entity.id
_entity.type
_entity.pdbx_description
1 polymer ?
#
loop_
_entity_poly.entity_id
_entity_poly.type
_entity_poly.pdbx_seq_one_letter_code
_entity_poly.pdbx_strand_id
1 'polypeptide(L)'
;MLLQVDPCPLLSASDIHFCAAQGYDHRYCCITNGVTTTFAGQKCLIFCDQRTQSRTILDVSYLPCFERFENIKGCFWRWARKRYQLEEISKKSEIDELRTSSDHMIQLSTEQPPSPFNNYK
;
A
#
# COMPACT_ATOMS: atom_id res chain seq x y z
N MET A 1 7.56 22.30 9.98
CA MET A 1 6.19 22.37 10.49
C MET A 1 6.19 23.37 11.62
N LEU A 2 5.62 24.55 11.41
CA LEU A 2 5.48 25.57 12.46
C LEU A 2 3.98 25.67 12.74
N LEU A 3 3.58 25.19 13.91
CA LEU A 3 2.20 24.84 14.29
C LEU A 3 1.18 26.00 14.26
N GLN A 4 1.62 27.21 13.90
CA GLN A 4 0.81 28.42 13.83
C GLN A 4 0.69 29.00 12.42
N VAL A 5 1.38 28.45 11.41
CA VAL A 5 1.39 28.96 10.02
C VAL A 5 0.74 27.98 9.03
N ASP A 6 0.63 26.71 9.39
CA ASP A 6 -0.02 25.72 8.54
C ASP A 6 -1.56 25.91 8.60
N PRO A 7 -2.27 26.00 7.45
CA PRO A 7 -3.72 26.24 7.41
C PRO A 7 -4.55 25.06 7.95
N CYS A 8 -3.91 23.92 8.20
CA CYS A 8 -4.57 22.73 8.76
C CYS A 8 -4.41 22.72 10.29
N PRO A 9 -5.52 22.77 11.06
CA PRO A 9 -5.46 22.68 12.51
C PRO A 9 -4.83 21.34 12.97
N LEU A 10 -4.19 21.33 14.14
CA LEU A 10 -3.51 20.15 14.69
C LEU A 10 -4.41 18.91 14.74
N LEU A 11 -5.71 19.10 14.96
CA LEU A 11 -6.72 18.05 14.95
C LEU A 11 -6.83 17.33 13.59
N SER A 12 -6.64 18.05 12.49
CA SER A 12 -6.62 17.46 11.13
C SER A 12 -5.41 16.57 10.90
N ALA A 13 -4.34 16.70 11.70
CA ALA A 13 -3.20 15.81 11.61
C ALA A 13 -3.63 14.35 11.84
N SER A 14 -4.53 14.09 12.79
CA SER A 14 -5.03 12.73 13.05
C SER A 14 -5.69 12.13 11.80
N ASP A 15 -6.57 12.89 11.14
CA ASP A 15 -7.29 12.42 9.95
C ASP A 15 -6.35 12.20 8.76
N ILE A 16 -5.36 13.10 8.57
CA ILE A 16 -4.34 12.98 7.53
C ILE A 16 -3.52 11.70 7.74
N HIS A 17 -3.08 11.42 8.97
CA HIS A 17 -2.30 10.22 9.28
C HIS A 17 -3.13 8.95 9.11
N PHE A 18 -4.38 8.95 9.55
CA PHE A 18 -5.30 7.81 9.37
C PHE A 18 -5.47 7.48 7.88
N CYS A 19 -5.74 8.49 7.05
CA CYS A 19 -5.90 8.33 5.60
C CYS A 19 -4.60 7.80 4.95
N ALA A 20 -3.46 8.38 5.28
CA ALA A 20 -2.17 7.97 4.73
C ALA A 20 -1.77 6.52 5.12
N ALA A 21 -2.10 6.10 6.34
CA ALA A 21 -1.81 4.76 6.84
C ALA A 21 -2.79 3.69 6.35
N GLN A 22 -3.91 4.10 5.72
CA GLN A 22 -5.01 3.25 5.25
C GLN A 22 -5.66 2.38 6.34
N GLY A 23 -5.57 2.80 7.61
CA GLY A 23 -6.14 2.05 8.74
C GLY A 23 -5.32 0.82 9.18
N TYR A 24 -4.03 0.73 8.83
CA TYR A 24 -3.16 -0.39 9.20
C TYR A 24 -2.21 -0.07 10.36
N ASP A 25 -1.64 -1.12 10.95
CA ASP A 25 -0.61 -1.02 11.99
C ASP A 25 0.80 -1.00 11.38
N HIS A 26 1.49 0.12 11.55
CA HIS A 26 2.86 0.34 11.08
C HIS A 26 3.89 0.38 12.22
N ARG A 27 3.50 0.05 13.46
CA ARG A 27 4.37 0.19 14.65
C ARG A 27 5.71 -0.50 14.49
N TYR A 28 5.75 -1.71 13.95
CA TYR A 28 7.00 -2.44 13.71
C TYR A 28 7.97 -1.66 12.81
N CYS A 29 7.49 -1.12 11.70
CA CYS A 29 8.29 -0.28 10.81
C CYS A 29 8.73 1.01 11.52
N CYS A 30 7.84 1.65 12.26
CA CYS A 30 8.14 2.89 12.97
C CYS A 30 9.23 2.71 14.05
N ILE A 31 9.15 1.65 14.85
CA ILE A 31 10.15 1.33 15.88
C ILE A 31 11.52 1.13 15.24
N THR A 32 11.58 0.29 14.20
CA THR A 32 12.83 -0.01 13.49
C THR A 32 13.42 1.19 12.74
N ASN A 33 12.59 2.17 12.36
CA ASN A 33 13.00 3.41 11.71
C ASN A 33 13.19 4.58 12.69
N GLY A 34 13.27 4.31 14.00
CA GLY A 34 13.66 5.29 15.01
C GLY A 34 12.58 6.31 15.38
N VAL A 35 11.29 6.06 15.10
CA VAL A 35 10.20 6.96 15.47
C VAL A 35 10.09 7.16 16.99
N THR A 36 10.53 6.17 17.77
CA THR A 36 10.53 6.21 19.24
C THR A 36 11.77 6.86 19.85
N THR A 37 12.67 7.43 19.04
CA THR A 37 13.92 8.05 19.51
C THR A 37 13.78 9.54 19.85
N THR A 38 12.60 10.10 19.68
CA THR A 38 12.30 11.49 20.05
C THR A 38 12.12 11.63 21.56
N PHE A 39 12.04 12.86 22.05
CA PHE A 39 11.74 13.13 23.46
C PHE A 39 10.38 12.57 23.92
N ALA A 40 9.41 12.43 23.00
CA ALA A 40 8.10 11.85 23.28
C ALA A 40 8.11 10.30 23.28
N GLY A 41 9.20 9.67 22.84
CA GLY A 41 9.42 8.23 22.96
C GLY A 41 8.33 7.38 22.32
N GLN A 42 7.83 6.39 23.07
CA GLN A 42 6.79 5.46 22.62
C GLN A 42 5.45 6.14 22.29
N LYS A 43 5.19 7.36 22.78
CA LYS A 43 3.97 8.11 22.48
C LYS A 43 3.81 8.35 20.97
N CYS A 44 4.91 8.44 20.23
CA CYS A 44 4.89 8.63 18.79
C CYS A 44 4.32 7.45 18.01
N LEU A 45 4.19 6.26 18.62
CA LEU A 45 3.57 5.11 17.98
C LEU A 45 2.07 5.28 17.74
N ILE A 46 1.43 6.26 18.39
CA ILE A 46 0.05 6.63 18.10
C ILE A 46 -0.15 7.06 16.65
N PHE A 47 0.88 7.65 16.03
CA PHE A 47 0.85 8.02 14.62
C PHE A 47 1.03 6.81 13.71
N CYS A 48 1.56 5.70 14.22
CA CYS A 48 1.86 4.49 13.45
C CYS A 48 0.77 3.41 13.54
N ASP A 49 0.02 3.36 14.65
CA ASP A 49 -1.14 2.48 14.79
C ASP A 49 -2.41 3.24 14.41
N GLN A 50 -2.89 3.04 13.18
CA GLN A 50 -4.09 3.71 12.67
C GLN A 50 -5.30 2.76 12.58
N ARG A 51 -5.27 1.61 13.26
CA ARG A 51 -6.36 0.61 13.19
C ARG A 51 -7.68 1.12 13.74
N THR A 52 -7.64 2.02 14.71
CA THR A 52 -8.83 2.58 15.35
C THR A 52 -8.98 4.05 14.96
N GLN A 53 -10.14 4.44 14.43
CA GLN A 53 -10.53 5.85 14.24
C GLN A 53 -10.79 6.57 15.59
N SER A 54 -10.16 6.12 16.68
CA SER A 54 -10.19 6.82 17.95
C SER A 54 -9.49 8.16 17.74
N ARG A 55 -10.26 9.23 17.55
CA ARG A 55 -9.78 10.62 17.50
C ARG A 55 -9.07 10.91 18.81
N THR A 56 -7.78 10.63 18.85
CA THR A 56 -6.94 10.89 19.99
C THR A 56 -6.65 12.38 19.98
N ILE A 57 -7.03 13.06 21.05
CA ILE A 57 -6.79 14.49 21.17
C ILE A 57 -5.28 14.65 21.33
N LEU A 58 -4.64 15.10 20.25
CA LEU A 58 -3.22 15.39 20.24
C LEU A 58 -2.98 16.71 20.97
N ASP A 59 -2.22 16.66 22.05
CA ASP A 59 -1.74 17.83 22.77
C ASP A 59 -0.30 18.17 22.36
N VAL A 60 0.26 19.23 22.96
CA VAL A 60 1.63 19.69 22.67
C VAL A 60 2.73 18.69 23.04
N SER A 61 2.44 17.67 23.84
CA SER A 61 3.43 16.65 24.21
C SER A 61 3.76 15.70 23.05
N TYR A 62 2.99 15.72 21.97
CA TYR A 62 3.24 14.96 20.74
C TYR A 62 4.11 15.71 19.73
N LEU A 63 4.43 16.98 19.98
CA LEU A 63 5.24 17.79 19.06
C LEU A 63 6.61 17.18 18.71
N PRO A 64 7.36 16.59 19.65
CA PRO A 64 8.63 15.94 19.32
C PRO A 64 8.49 14.82 18.29
N CYS A 65 7.31 14.20 18.15
CA CYS A 65 7.09 13.15 17.16
C CYS A 65 7.21 13.63 15.71
N PHE A 66 6.96 14.92 15.45
CA PHE A 66 7.08 15.49 14.12
C PHE A 66 8.53 15.57 13.62
N GLU A 67 9.52 15.49 14.51
CA GLU A 67 10.94 15.32 14.12
C GLU A 67 11.17 14.05 13.31
N ARG A 68 10.33 13.03 13.48
CA ARG A 68 10.38 11.74 12.78
C ARG A 68 9.27 11.58 11.76
N PHE A 69 8.63 12.68 11.33
CA PHE A 69 7.53 12.65 10.37
C PHE A 69 7.90 11.94 9.06
N GLU A 70 9.10 12.17 8.54
CA GLU A 70 9.58 11.48 7.32
C GLU A 70 9.74 9.97 7.52
N ASN A 71 10.16 9.52 8.70
CA ASN A 71 10.26 8.10 9.03
C ASN A 71 8.87 7.43 9.06
N ILE A 72 7.88 8.12 9.64
CA ILE A 72 6.48 7.66 9.69
C ILE A 72 5.93 7.54 8.26
N LYS A 73 6.02 8.62 7.46
CA LYS A 73 5.58 8.64 6.06
C LYS A 73 6.27 7.56 5.21
N GLY A 74 7.57 7.36 5.41
CA GLY A 74 8.32 6.31 4.72
C GLY A 74 7.79 4.91 4.99
N CYS A 75 7.32 4.65 6.22
CA CYS A 75 6.67 3.39 6.55
C CYS A 75 5.34 3.19 5.81
N PHE A 76 4.48 4.21 5.80
CA PHE A 76 3.20 4.15 5.07
C PHE A 76 3.43 3.91 3.58
N TRP A 77 4.37 4.65 2.99
CA TRP A 77 4.69 4.54 1.57
C TRP A 77 5.20 3.15 1.20
N ARG A 78 6.14 2.58 1.97
CA ARG A 78 6.67 1.23 1.72
C ARG A 78 5.57 0.18 1.80
N TRP A 79 4.68 0.31 2.78
CA TRP A 79 3.55 -0.58 2.93
C TRP A 79 2.57 -0.47 1.75
N ALA A 80 2.19 0.75 1.35
CA ALA A 80 1.29 0.99 0.23
C ALA A 80 1.86 0.46 -1.09
N ARG A 81 3.14 0.77 -1.37
CA ARG A 81 3.85 0.27 -2.55
C ARG A 81 3.87 -1.27 -2.60
N LYS A 82 4.18 -1.92 -1.49
CA LYS A 82 4.20 -3.39 -1.41
C LYS A 82 2.82 -3.97 -1.75
N ARG A 83 1.75 -3.35 -1.29
CA ARG A 83 0.39 -3.77 -1.62
C ARG A 83 0.04 -3.61 -3.08
N TYR A 84 0.31 -2.45 -3.68
CA TYR A 84 0.08 -2.26 -5.10
C TYR A 84 0.81 -3.32 -5.95
N GLN A 85 2.05 -3.63 -5.61
CA GLN A 85 2.81 -4.69 -6.30
C GLN A 85 2.18 -6.07 -6.12
N LEU A 86 1.72 -6.42 -4.91
CA LEU A 86 1.03 -7.69 -4.67
C LEU A 86 -0.30 -7.78 -5.42
N GLU A 87 -1.04 -6.69 -5.50
CA GLU A 87 -2.29 -6.60 -6.26
C GLU A 87 -2.06 -6.73 -7.76
N GLU A 88 -0.97 -6.15 -8.30
CA GLU A 88 -0.56 -6.36 -9.69
C GLU A 88 -0.15 -7.80 -9.98
N ILE A 89 0.61 -8.43 -9.07
CA ILE A 89 1.02 -9.83 -9.19
C ILE A 89 -0.21 -10.76 -9.16
N SER A 90 -1.16 -10.52 -8.26
CA SER A 90 -2.41 -11.31 -8.16
C SER A 90 -3.22 -11.25 -9.46
N LYS A 91 -3.37 -10.06 -10.05
CA LYS A 91 -4.06 -9.90 -11.33
C LYS A 91 -3.33 -10.60 -12.47
N LYS A 92 -2.00 -10.57 -12.46
CA LYS A 92 -1.19 -11.27 -13.46
C LYS A 92 -1.35 -12.78 -13.35
N SER A 93 -1.33 -13.35 -12.14
CA SER A 93 -1.55 -14.80 -11.96
C SER A 93 -2.95 -15.22 -12.42
N GLU A 94 -3.99 -14.42 -12.13
CA GLU A 94 -5.34 -14.70 -12.64
C GLU A 94 -5.38 -14.69 -14.18
N ILE A 95 -4.74 -13.70 -14.82
CA ILE A 95 -4.65 -13.63 -16.29
C ILE A 95 -3.86 -14.82 -16.87
N ASP A 96 -2.76 -15.23 -16.22
CA ASP A 96 -1.92 -16.34 -16.68
C ASP A 96 -2.66 -17.69 -16.50
N GLU A 97 -3.47 -17.85 -15.45
CA GLU A 97 -4.36 -19.03 -15.29
C GLU A 97 -5.47 -19.08 -16.36
N LEU A 98 -6.11 -17.94 -16.67
CA LEU A 98 -7.09 -17.83 -17.76
C LEU A 98 -6.47 -18.13 -19.13
N ARG A 99 -5.23 -17.69 -19.38
CA ARG A 99 -4.48 -18.00 -20.61
C ARG A 99 -4.10 -19.46 -20.69
N THR A 100 -3.61 -20.05 -19.60
CA THR A 100 -3.24 -21.48 -19.55
C THR A 100 -4.45 -22.39 -19.82
N SER A 101 -5.64 -22.00 -19.32
CA SER A 101 -6.91 -22.69 -19.61
C SER A 101 -7.36 -22.55 -21.07
N SER A 102 -7.16 -21.36 -21.68
CA SER A 102 -7.45 -21.12 -23.10
C SER A 102 -6.49 -21.86 -24.03
N ASP A 103 -5.20 -21.92 -23.72
CA ASP A 103 -4.19 -22.63 -24.52
C ASP A 103 -4.42 -24.15 -24.50
N HIS A 104 -4.98 -24.68 -23.41
CA HIS A 104 -5.36 -26.09 -23.32
C HIS A 104 -6.56 -26.47 -24.21
N MET A 105 -7.40 -25.50 -24.59
CA MET A 105 -8.51 -25.70 -25.54
C MET A 105 -8.08 -25.59 -27.01
N ILE A 106 -6.89 -25.08 -27.31
CA ILE A 106 -6.38 -24.93 -28.70
C ILE A 106 -5.58 -26.16 -29.17
N GLN A 107 -5.28 -27.14 -28.31
CA GLN A 107 -4.52 -28.34 -28.69
C GLN A 107 -5.35 -29.54 -29.20
N LEU A 108 -6.67 -29.43 -29.35
CA LEU A 108 -7.49 -30.53 -29.90
C LEU A 108 -8.33 -30.08 -31.10
N SER A 109 -7.68 -29.62 -32.17
CA SER A 109 -8.20 -29.63 -33.55
C SER A 109 -7.11 -29.20 -34.53
N THR A 110 -6.10 -30.04 -34.74
CA THR A 110 -5.30 -30.01 -35.97
C THR A 110 -5.49 -31.32 -36.72
N GLU A 111 -6.73 -31.59 -37.13
CA GLU A 111 -6.94 -32.41 -38.32
C GLU A 111 -7.38 -31.49 -39.44
N GLN A 112 -6.45 -31.22 -40.35
CA GLN A 112 -6.71 -30.41 -41.54
C GLN A 112 -7.40 -31.29 -42.58
N PRO A 113 -8.64 -30.98 -43.03
CA PRO A 113 -9.23 -31.69 -44.15
C PRO A 113 -8.58 -31.23 -45.47
N PRO A 114 -8.42 -32.12 -46.47
CA PRO A 114 -7.75 -31.78 -47.71
C PRO A 114 -8.58 -30.77 -48.54
N SER A 115 -7.89 -29.81 -49.15
CA SER A 115 -8.48 -28.83 -50.07
C SER A 115 -8.93 -29.50 -51.38
N PRO A 116 -10.10 -29.18 -51.95
CA PRO A 116 -10.63 -29.84 -53.15
C PRO A 116 -10.12 -29.25 -54.48
N PHE A 117 -9.20 -28.29 -54.48
CA PHE A 117 -8.79 -27.61 -55.71
C PHE A 117 -7.27 -27.63 -55.88
N ASN A 118 -6.79 -28.56 -56.71
CA ASN A 118 -5.83 -28.30 -57.79
C ASN A 118 -5.56 -29.57 -58.59
N ASN A 119 -6.45 -29.85 -59.54
CA ASN A 119 -6.14 -30.65 -60.73
C ASN A 119 -6.64 -29.86 -61.93
N TYR A 120 -5.82 -29.02 -62.54
CA TYR A 120 -5.95 -28.66 -63.95
C TYR A 120 -4.56 -28.29 -64.50
N LYS A 121 -3.98 -29.31 -65.16
CA LYS A 121 -3.04 -29.34 -66.29
C LYS A 121 -1.75 -28.51 -66.23
#